data_AF-A0A850MA50-F1
#
_entry.id   AF-A0A850MA50-F1
#
_cell.length_a   1.000
_cell.length_b   1.000
_cell.length_c   1.000
_cell.angle_alpha   90.00
_cell.angle_beta   90.00
_cell.angle_gamma   90.00
#
_symmetry.space_group_name_H-M   'P 1'
#
loop_
_entity.id
_entity.type
_entity.pdbx_description
1 polymer ?
#
loop_
_entity_poly.entity_id
_entity_poly.type
_entity_poly.pdbx_seq_one_letter_code
_entity_poly.pdbx_strand_id
1 'polypeptide(L)'
;MSVGIRFQVLPEELEVRVKTALKALVDGKITDIQVAMFFFKYFFQRLEPMYRDNQSAANTIQEAVKNQFVGLIVPNLVEVTLYINTIDDMEFTKGVAFKTPILDFKNLQVVEDVVLARITLAETLMNKKVKVRKIAKILRWLAPIATIQTEEMLQKVREEDISILDRLVRELGY
;
A
#
# COMPACT_ATOMS: atom_id res chain seq x y z
N MET A 1 6.65 22.64 -3.04
CA MET A 1 5.57 21.72 -3.44
C MET A 1 6.02 20.31 -3.08
N SER A 2 5.32 19.64 -2.17
CA SER A 2 5.70 18.30 -1.70
C SER A 2 5.30 17.26 -2.73
N VAL A 3 6.24 16.36 -3.05
CA VAL A 3 6.04 15.15 -3.89
C VAL A 3 5.18 14.17 -3.09
N GLY A 4 3.88 14.43 -3.07
CA GLY A 4 2.90 13.58 -2.42
C GLY A 4 1.61 13.71 -3.19
N ILE A 5 1.21 12.64 -3.87
CA ILE A 5 -0.10 12.56 -4.54
C ILE A 5 -1.15 12.95 -3.50
N ARG A 6 -1.84 14.08 -3.70
CA ARG A 6 -2.97 14.46 -2.85
C ARG A 6 -4.19 13.69 -3.35
N PHE A 7 -4.77 12.91 -2.47
CA PHE A 7 -5.88 12.03 -2.80
C PHE A 7 -7.22 12.76 -2.78
N GLN A 8 -8.19 12.19 -3.47
CA GLN A 8 -9.57 12.67 -3.38
C GLN A 8 -10.12 12.37 -1.98
N VAL A 9 -10.97 13.27 -1.49
CA VAL A 9 -11.75 13.01 -0.28
C VAL A 9 -12.66 11.82 -0.56
N LEU A 10 -12.62 10.82 0.32
CA LEU A 10 -13.45 9.64 0.15
C LEU A 10 -14.94 10.00 0.29
N PRO A 11 -15.82 9.42 -0.55
CA PRO A 11 -17.25 9.45 -0.30
C PRO A 11 -17.55 8.88 1.10
N GLU A 12 -18.48 9.50 1.82
CA GLU A 12 -18.79 9.14 3.22
C GLU A 12 -19.12 7.65 3.39
N GLU A 13 -19.90 7.08 2.47
CA GLU A 13 -20.22 5.65 2.48
C GLU A 13 -18.99 4.76 2.38
N LEU A 14 -18.03 5.11 1.53
CA LEU A 14 -16.79 4.36 1.36
C LEU A 14 -15.89 4.50 2.59
N GLU A 15 -15.82 5.70 3.18
CA GLU A 15 -15.11 5.91 4.44
C GLU A 15 -15.68 5.04 5.58
N VAL A 16 -17.01 4.92 5.68
CA VAL A 16 -17.67 4.04 6.65
C VAL A 16 -17.33 2.57 6.40
N ARG A 17 -17.37 2.10 5.14
CA ARG A 17 -17.01 0.72 4.78
C ARG A 17 -15.54 0.41 5.13
N VAL A 18 -14.61 1.29 4.77
CA VAL A 18 -13.18 1.14 5.09
C VAL A 18 -12.96 1.07 6.60
N LYS A 19 -13.56 1.98 7.37
CA LYS A 19 -13.47 1.94 8.84
C LYS A 19 -14.06 0.67 9.43
N THR A 20 -15.15 0.17 8.85
CA THR A 20 -15.79 -1.08 9.28
C THR A 20 -14.88 -2.27 9.03
N ALA A 21 -14.26 -2.35 7.85
CA ALA A 21 -13.28 -3.37 7.52
C ALA A 21 -12.05 -3.33 8.45
N LEU A 22 -11.51 -2.14 8.72
CA LEU A 22 -10.39 -2.00 9.67
C LEU A 22 -10.78 -2.36 11.10
N LYS A 23 -12.00 -2.03 11.53
CA LYS A 23 -12.51 -2.43 12.85
C LYS A 23 -12.72 -3.94 12.94
N ALA A 24 -13.12 -4.60 11.85
CA ALA A 24 -13.25 -6.05 11.80
C ALA A 24 -11.92 -6.77 12.09
N LEU A 25 -10.77 -6.16 11.77
CA LEU A 25 -9.46 -6.69 12.14
C LEU A 25 -9.25 -6.63 13.65
N VAL A 26 -9.54 -5.49 14.27
CA VAL A 26 -9.41 -5.28 15.71
C VAL A 26 -10.31 -6.26 16.47
N ASP A 27 -11.50 -6.52 15.93
CA ASP A 27 -12.46 -7.49 16.46
C ASP A 27 -12.08 -8.96 16.18
N GLY A 28 -11.03 -9.23 15.41
CA GLY A 28 -10.60 -10.59 15.02
C GLY A 28 -11.50 -11.29 14.00
N LYS A 29 -12.37 -10.55 13.29
CA LYS A 29 -13.27 -11.06 12.25
C LYS A 29 -12.59 -11.23 10.89
N ILE A 30 -11.47 -10.54 10.67
CA ILE A 30 -10.58 -10.76 9.53
C ILE A 30 -9.17 -11.05 10.03
N THR A 31 -8.43 -11.86 9.28
CA THR A 31 -7.07 -12.30 9.61
C THR A 31 -6.04 -11.20 9.33
N ASP A 32 -4.89 -11.30 10.01
CA ASP A 32 -3.70 -10.49 9.77
C ASP A 32 -3.26 -10.53 8.28
N ILE A 33 -3.30 -11.70 7.66
CA ILE A 33 -3.00 -11.91 6.24
C ILE A 33 -3.99 -11.19 5.33
N GLN A 34 -5.30 -11.25 5.62
CA GLN A 34 -6.31 -10.57 4.79
C GLN A 34 -6.11 -9.05 4.78
N VAL A 35 -5.74 -8.45 5.92
CA VAL A 35 -5.47 -7.01 6.00
C VAL A 35 -4.16 -6.64 5.31
N ALA A 36 -3.12 -7.44 5.47
CA ALA A 36 -1.89 -7.21 4.74
C ALA A 36 -2.12 -7.30 3.23
N MET A 37 -2.88 -8.30 2.77
CA MET A 37 -3.27 -8.45 1.38
C MET A 37 -4.04 -7.23 0.88
N PHE A 38 -5.02 -6.75 1.64
CA PHE A 38 -5.74 -5.52 1.31
C PHE A 38 -4.79 -4.31 1.18
N PHE A 39 -3.91 -4.09 2.16
CA PHE A 39 -2.99 -2.96 2.16
C PHE A 39 -2.03 -3.00 0.96
N PHE A 40 -1.40 -4.15 0.69
CA PHE A 40 -0.45 -4.27 -0.41
C PHE A 40 -1.13 -4.25 -1.77
N LYS A 41 -2.28 -4.92 -1.95
CA LYS A 41 -3.06 -4.83 -3.19
C LYS A 41 -3.46 -3.39 -3.47
N TYR A 42 -4.00 -2.68 -2.46
CA TYR A 42 -4.37 -1.28 -2.61
C TYR A 42 -3.16 -0.43 -3.01
N PHE A 43 -2.03 -0.61 -2.33
CA PHE A 43 -0.81 0.13 -2.64
C PHE A 43 -0.30 -0.11 -4.07
N PHE A 44 -0.22 -1.36 -4.52
CA PHE A 44 0.30 -1.69 -5.86
C PHE A 44 -0.66 -1.33 -6.99
N GLN A 45 -1.95 -1.64 -6.83
CA GLN A 45 -2.97 -1.34 -7.85
C GLN A 45 -3.18 0.16 -8.00
N ARG A 46 -3.05 0.94 -6.94
CA ARG A 46 -3.10 2.40 -7.02
C ARG A 46 -1.94 3.01 -7.80
N LEU A 47 -0.79 2.35 -7.84
CA LEU A 47 0.34 2.79 -8.63
C LEU A 47 0.27 2.31 -10.09
N GLU A 48 -0.58 1.32 -10.38
CA GLU A 48 -0.77 0.72 -11.71
C GLU A 48 -1.05 1.76 -12.81
N PRO A 49 -1.94 2.76 -12.63
CA PRO A 49 -2.17 3.77 -13.65
C PRO A 49 -0.92 4.59 -14.02
N MET A 50 0.09 4.63 -13.14
CA MET A 50 1.35 5.33 -13.41
C MET A 50 2.27 4.56 -14.34
N TYR A 51 2.09 3.27 -14.57
CA TYR A 51 3.02 2.49 -15.39
C TYR A 51 2.36 1.57 -16.41
N ARG A 52 1.05 1.31 -16.32
CA ARG A 52 0.36 0.37 -17.24
C ARG A 52 0.46 0.75 -18.72
N ASP A 53 0.43 2.06 -19.02
CA ASP A 53 0.53 2.57 -20.39
C ASP A 53 2.00 2.73 -20.86
N ASN A 54 2.97 2.39 -20.00
CA ASN A 54 4.40 2.48 -20.27
C ASN A 54 5.09 1.14 -20.01
N GLN A 55 5.19 0.32 -21.07
CA GLN A 55 5.76 -1.02 -21.01
C GLN A 55 7.16 -1.06 -20.37
N SER A 56 8.01 -0.06 -20.64
CA SER A 56 9.36 0.01 -20.06
C SER A 56 9.31 0.23 -18.55
N ALA A 57 8.43 1.11 -18.07
CA ALA A 57 8.24 1.36 -16.65
C ALA A 57 7.63 0.13 -15.95
N ALA A 58 6.59 -0.47 -16.54
CA ALA A 58 5.97 -1.69 -16.04
C ALA A 58 7.00 -2.82 -15.88
N ASN A 59 7.79 -3.08 -16.91
CA ASN A 59 8.85 -4.10 -16.87
C ASN A 59 9.90 -3.80 -15.80
N THR A 60 10.30 -2.53 -15.66
CA THR A 60 11.29 -2.12 -14.64
C THR A 60 10.76 -2.34 -13.23
N ILE A 61 9.49 -1.98 -12.97
CA ILE A 61 8.87 -2.19 -11.66
C ILE A 61 8.72 -3.68 -11.39
N GLN A 62 8.24 -4.46 -12.37
CA GLN A 62 8.08 -5.91 -12.24
C GLN A 62 9.41 -6.60 -11.93
N GLU A 63 10.48 -6.29 -12.66
CA GLU A 63 11.84 -6.78 -12.37
C GLU A 63 12.33 -6.35 -10.98
N ALA A 64 12.03 -5.11 -10.57
CA ALA A 64 12.48 -4.59 -9.29
C ALA A 64 11.78 -5.28 -8.10
N VAL A 65 10.48 -5.60 -8.21
CA VAL A 65 9.70 -6.26 -7.16
C VAL A 65 9.76 -7.79 -7.23
N LYS A 66 10.21 -8.38 -8.34
CA LYS A 66 10.31 -9.83 -8.51
C LYS A 66 11.21 -10.46 -7.45
N ASN A 67 10.74 -11.57 -6.90
CA ASN A 67 11.40 -12.34 -5.85
C ASN A 67 11.78 -11.51 -4.61
N GLN A 68 11.01 -10.45 -4.33
CA GLN A 68 11.27 -9.62 -3.17
C GLN A 68 10.43 -10.03 -1.97
N PHE A 69 10.99 -9.77 -0.79
CA PHE A 69 10.28 -9.96 0.47
C PHE A 69 10.07 -8.59 1.13
N VAL A 70 8.89 -8.37 1.73
CA VAL A 70 8.56 -7.18 2.53
C VAL A 70 7.86 -7.61 3.80
N GLY A 71 8.39 -7.22 4.96
CA GLY A 71 7.68 -7.34 6.23
C GLY A 71 6.73 -6.16 6.41
N LEU A 72 5.53 -6.43 6.90
CA LEU A 72 4.58 -5.43 7.40
C LEU A 72 4.37 -5.69 8.88
N ILE A 73 4.64 -4.66 9.69
CA ILE A 73 4.37 -4.65 11.13
C ILE A 73 3.38 -3.54 11.42
N VAL A 74 2.22 -3.92 11.96
CA VAL A 74 1.24 -3.04 12.58
C VAL A 74 1.07 -3.52 14.02
N PRO A 75 1.50 -2.73 15.02
CA PRO A 75 1.54 -3.14 16.42
C PRO A 75 0.21 -3.73 16.88
N ASN A 76 0.30 -4.89 17.53
CA ASN A 76 -0.83 -5.65 18.09
C ASN A 76 -1.88 -6.14 17.09
N LEU A 77 -1.60 -6.10 15.78
CA LEU A 77 -2.59 -6.42 14.73
C LEU A 77 -2.03 -7.27 13.60
N VAL A 78 -0.90 -6.86 13.01
CA VAL A 78 -0.34 -7.51 11.82
C VAL A 78 1.16 -7.66 11.97
N GLU A 79 1.63 -8.90 11.86
CA GLU A 79 3.04 -9.18 11.63
C GLU A 79 3.12 -10.22 10.52
N VAL A 80 3.40 -9.79 9.30
CA VAL A 80 3.47 -10.69 8.14
C VAL A 80 4.63 -10.35 7.23
N THR A 81 5.11 -11.35 6.51
CA THR A 81 6.04 -11.19 5.40
C THR A 81 5.31 -11.47 4.09
N LEU A 82 5.25 -10.47 3.24
CA LEU A 82 4.90 -10.55 1.84
C LEU A 82 6.09 -11.09 1.04
N TYR A 83 5.85 -12.08 0.19
CA TYR A 83 6.71 -12.46 -0.92
C TYR A 83 6.04 -12.04 -2.22
N ILE A 84 6.77 -11.30 -3.05
CA ILE A 84 6.30 -10.78 -4.32
C ILE A 84 6.95 -11.60 -5.42
N ASN A 85 6.20 -12.49 -6.05
CA ASN A 85 6.64 -13.19 -7.26
C ASN A 85 6.46 -12.26 -8.47
N THR A 86 5.28 -11.64 -8.58
CA THR A 86 4.96 -10.53 -9.49
C THR A 86 4.05 -9.53 -8.77
N ILE A 87 3.74 -8.39 -9.40
CA ILE A 87 2.79 -7.41 -8.83
C ILE A 87 1.40 -8.03 -8.64
N ASP A 88 1.04 -9.03 -9.45
CA ASP A 88 -0.25 -9.72 -9.40
C ASP A 88 -0.23 -11.02 -8.59
N ASP A 89 0.97 -11.53 -8.27
CA ASP A 89 1.18 -12.79 -7.55
C ASP A 89 1.98 -12.54 -6.27
N MET A 90 1.23 -12.48 -5.17
CA MET A 90 1.68 -12.10 -3.84
C MET A 90 1.33 -13.19 -2.82
N GLU A 91 2.34 -13.70 -2.14
CA GLU A 91 2.19 -14.70 -1.08
C GLU A 91 2.45 -14.08 0.30
N PHE A 92 1.71 -14.52 1.31
CA PHE A 92 1.81 -13.99 2.66
C PHE A 92 2.15 -15.09 3.65
N THR A 93 3.13 -14.82 4.51
CA THR A 93 3.51 -15.69 5.61
C THR A 93 3.43 -14.95 6.92
N LYS A 94 3.00 -15.63 7.98
CA LYS A 94 2.89 -15.05 9.31
C LYS A 94 4.28 -14.82 9.92
N GLY A 95 4.44 -13.69 10.59
CA GLY A 95 5.68 -13.23 11.20
C GLY A 95 6.58 -12.46 10.24
N VAL A 96 7.59 -11.80 10.80
CA VAL A 96 8.55 -10.98 10.04
C VAL A 96 9.97 -11.50 10.20
N ALA A 97 10.60 -11.91 9.10
CA ALA A 97 11.99 -12.34 9.12
C ALA A 97 12.95 -11.14 9.27
N PHE A 98 13.96 -11.28 10.14
CA PHE A 98 14.88 -10.20 10.52
C PHE A 98 15.67 -9.58 9.33
N LYS A 99 15.88 -10.37 8.26
CA LYS A 99 16.64 -9.92 7.08
C LYS A 99 15.79 -9.20 6.04
N THR A 100 14.47 -9.19 6.19
CA THR A 100 13.54 -8.60 5.22
C THR A 100 13.50 -7.06 5.36
N PRO A 101 13.32 -6.30 4.26
CA PRO A 101 12.84 -4.92 4.33
C PRO A 101 11.52 -4.83 5.07
N ILE A 102 11.35 -3.89 6.00
CA ILE A 102 10.15 -3.87 6.86
C ILE A 102 9.52 -2.48 6.86
N LEU A 103 8.21 -2.43 6.63
CA LEU A 103 7.34 -1.30 6.91
C LEU A 103 6.77 -1.47 8.33
N ASP A 104 7.30 -0.70 9.27
CA ASP A 104 6.95 -0.75 10.68
C ASP A 104 6.12 0.48 11.05
N PHE A 105 4.81 0.28 11.18
CA PHE A 105 3.85 1.34 11.49
C PHE A 105 3.84 1.61 12.99
N LYS A 106 3.81 2.88 13.40
CA LYS A 106 3.80 3.21 14.84
C LYS A 106 2.50 2.80 15.55
N ASN A 107 1.37 2.79 14.83
CA ASN A 107 0.07 2.34 15.31
C ASN A 107 -0.91 2.13 14.13
N LEU A 108 -2.08 1.54 14.41
CA LEU A 108 -3.14 1.31 13.41
C LEU A 108 -3.66 2.61 12.79
N GLN A 109 -3.77 3.69 13.57
CA GLN A 109 -4.27 4.97 13.07
C GLN A 109 -3.45 5.47 11.87
N VAL A 110 -2.14 5.22 11.84
CA VAL A 110 -1.31 5.58 10.69
C VAL A 110 -1.68 4.79 9.44
N VAL A 111 -2.05 3.51 9.58
CA VAL A 111 -2.54 2.69 8.45
C VAL A 111 -3.89 3.23 7.98
N GLU A 112 -4.81 3.48 8.90
CA GLU A 112 -6.11 4.07 8.61
C GLU A 112 -5.95 5.42 7.89
N ASP A 113 -5.12 6.32 8.40
CA ASP A 113 -4.91 7.63 7.80
C ASP A 113 -4.30 7.53 6.39
N VAL A 114 -3.45 6.52 6.12
CA VAL A 114 -2.86 6.28 4.80
C VAL A 114 -3.90 5.70 3.83
N VAL A 115 -4.70 4.73 4.27
CA VAL A 115 -5.76 4.11 3.44
C VAL A 115 -6.86 5.13 3.14
N LEU A 116 -7.28 5.89 4.16
CA LEU A 116 -8.25 6.98 4.05
C LEU A 116 -7.67 8.23 3.39
N ALA A 117 -6.43 8.17 2.91
CA ALA A 117 -5.84 9.23 2.12
C ALA A 117 -5.70 10.58 2.88
N ARG A 118 -5.79 10.55 4.22
CA ARG A 118 -5.64 11.71 5.12
C ARG A 118 -4.18 12.13 5.28
N ILE A 119 -3.26 11.19 5.05
CA ILE A 119 -1.82 11.40 5.06
C ILE A 119 -1.17 10.51 4.00
N THR A 120 -0.12 11.01 3.34
CA THR A 120 0.65 10.21 2.39
C THR A 120 1.66 9.29 3.08
N LEU A 121 2.05 8.19 2.44
CA LEU A 121 3.14 7.35 2.94
C LEU A 121 4.46 8.16 3.04
N ALA A 122 4.71 9.09 2.11
CA ALA A 122 5.88 9.97 2.19
C ALA A 122 5.87 10.85 3.45
N GLU A 123 4.73 11.45 3.78
CA GLU A 123 4.56 12.25 5.00
C GLU A 123 4.66 11.40 6.27
N THR A 124 4.17 10.15 6.26
CA THR A 124 4.34 9.26 7.43
C THR A 124 5.80 8.88 7.64
N LEU A 125 6.58 8.72 6.57
CA LEU A 125 8.02 8.48 6.65
C LEU A 125 8.80 9.69 7.17
N MET A 126 8.53 10.88 6.62
CA MET A 126 9.17 12.13 7.07
C MET A 126 8.88 12.41 8.54
N ASN A 127 7.65 12.16 8.98
CA ASN A 127 7.21 12.34 10.37
C ASN A 127 7.56 11.17 11.29
N LYS A 128 8.31 10.17 10.82
CA LYS A 128 8.70 8.96 11.59
C LYS A 128 7.51 8.20 12.18
N LYS A 129 6.33 8.32 11.54
CA LYS A 129 5.12 7.55 11.86
C LYS A 129 5.18 6.14 11.27
N VAL A 130 5.95 5.96 10.20
CA VAL A 130 6.35 4.66 9.66
C VAL A 130 7.88 4.60 9.67
N LYS A 131 8.45 3.51 10.19
CA LYS A 131 9.88 3.24 10.13
C LYS A 131 10.12 2.18 9.06
N VAL A 132 10.91 2.53 8.05
CA VAL A 132 11.31 1.56 7.03
C VAL A 132 12.69 1.02 7.36
N ARG A 133 12.79 -0.27 7.65
CA ARG A 133 14.09 -0.96 7.72
C ARG A 133 14.49 -1.36 6.30
N LYS A 134 15.74 -1.05 5.91
CA LYS A 134 16.29 -1.29 4.56
C LYS A 134 15.53 -0.57 3.43
N ILE A 135 15.15 0.69 3.68
CA ILE A 135 14.40 1.56 2.77
C ILE A 135 14.97 1.62 1.35
N ALA A 136 16.29 1.52 1.19
CA ALA A 136 16.96 1.51 -0.11
C ALA A 136 16.45 0.40 -1.05
N LYS A 137 15.99 -0.74 -0.52
CA LYS A 137 15.40 -1.80 -1.34
C LYS A 137 13.99 -1.42 -1.83
N ILE A 138 13.16 -0.85 -0.97
CA ILE A 138 11.81 -0.39 -1.33
C ILE A 138 11.87 0.81 -2.30
N LEU A 139 12.79 1.76 -2.07
CA LEU A 139 12.97 2.91 -2.96
C LEU A 139 13.42 2.53 -4.36
N ARG A 140 14.16 1.42 -4.54
CA ARG A 140 14.50 0.92 -5.89
C ARG A 140 13.26 0.53 -6.69
N TRP A 141 12.20 0.06 -6.04
CA TRP A 141 10.94 -0.29 -6.69
C TRP A 141 10.13 0.94 -7.08
N LEU A 142 10.21 1.99 -6.26
CA LEU A 142 9.46 3.23 -6.44
C LEU A 142 10.19 4.25 -7.34
N ALA A 143 11.50 4.10 -7.53
CA ALA A 143 12.31 5.04 -8.32
C ALA A 143 11.83 5.17 -9.78
N PRO A 144 11.49 4.10 -10.51
CA PRO A 144 10.95 4.22 -11.87
C PRO A 144 9.63 5.01 -11.90
N ILE A 145 8.77 4.82 -10.88
CA ILE A 145 7.50 5.54 -10.76
C ILE A 145 7.73 7.03 -10.57
N ALA A 146 8.75 7.43 -9.80
CA ALA A 146 9.09 8.84 -9.62
C ALA A 146 9.54 9.52 -10.92
N THR A 147 10.14 8.77 -11.86
CA THR A 147 10.66 9.33 -13.13
C THR A 147 9.59 9.61 -14.18
N ILE A 148 8.37 9.09 -14.00
CA ILE A 148 7.28 9.16 -14.98
C ILE A 148 6.08 9.97 -14.48
N GLN A 149 6.20 10.69 -13.35
CA GLN A 149 5.07 11.45 -12.78
C GLN A 149 4.75 12.70 -13.61
N THR A 150 3.72 12.61 -14.46
CA THR A 150 3.09 13.76 -15.10
C THR A 150 1.80 14.14 -14.37
N GLU A 151 1.33 15.39 -14.53
CA GLU A 151 0.06 15.82 -13.92
C GLU A 151 -1.14 15.01 -14.44
N GLU A 152 -1.12 14.61 -15.72
CA GLU A 152 -2.14 13.74 -16.31
C GLU A 152 -2.16 12.36 -15.64
N MET A 153 -0.99 11.79 -15.36
CA MET A 153 -0.89 10.50 -14.68
C MET A 153 -1.30 10.61 -13.21
N LEU A 154 -0.97 11.71 -12.54
CA LEU A 154 -1.46 12.01 -11.20
C LEU A 154 -2.98 12.14 -11.18
N GLN A 155 -3.57 12.75 -12.21
CA GLN A 155 -5.02 12.86 -12.36
C GLN A 155 -5.68 11.49 -12.57
N LYS A 156 -5.14 10.64 -13.46
CA LYS A 156 -5.61 9.25 -13.64
C LYS A 156 -5.59 8.46 -12.33
N VAL A 157 -4.48 8.53 -11.58
CA VAL A 157 -4.39 7.88 -10.27
C VAL A 157 -5.48 8.38 -9.32
N ARG A 158 -5.73 9.70 -9.27
CA ARG A 158 -6.78 10.28 -8.42
C ARG A 158 -8.19 9.81 -8.81
N GLU A 159 -8.46 9.64 -10.10
CA GLU A 159 -9.77 9.19 -10.61
C GLU A 159 -10.01 7.71 -10.32
N GLU A 160 -8.96 6.89 -10.38
CA GLU A 160 -9.07 5.44 -10.21
C GLU A 160 -8.97 4.99 -8.75
N ASP A 161 -8.35 5.78 -7.86
CA ASP A 161 -8.07 5.43 -6.45
C ASP A 161 -9.33 4.97 -5.69
N ILE A 162 -10.43 5.73 -5.83
CA ILE A 162 -11.71 5.44 -5.17
C ILE A 162 -12.26 4.08 -5.64
N SER A 163 -12.19 3.82 -6.95
CA SER A 163 -12.72 2.58 -7.53
C SER A 163 -11.91 1.35 -7.11
N ILE A 164 -10.59 1.50 -6.99
CA ILE A 164 -9.69 0.46 -6.51
C ILE A 164 -9.97 0.16 -5.04
N LEU A 165 -10.08 1.20 -4.21
CA LEU A 165 -10.40 1.06 -2.80
C LEU A 165 -11.76 0.38 -2.59
N ASP A 166 -12.81 0.83 -3.27
CA ASP A 166 -14.15 0.25 -3.15
C ASP A 166 -14.19 -1.23 -3.54
N ARG A 167 -13.54 -1.60 -4.65
CA ARG A 167 -13.44 -3.00 -5.07
C ARG A 167 -12.74 -3.86 -4.01
N LEU A 168 -11.60 -3.40 -3.48
CA LEU A 168 -10.82 -4.16 -2.50
C LEU A 168 -11.53 -4.30 -1.15
N VAL A 169 -12.31 -3.30 -0.73
CA VAL A 169 -13.13 -3.39 0.48
C VAL A 169 -14.27 -4.41 0.29
N ARG A 170 -14.89 -4.44 -0.90
CA ARG A 170 -15.90 -5.46 -1.24
C ARG A 170 -15.31 -6.87 -1.29
N GLU A 171 -14.07 -7.04 -1.78
CA GLU A 171 -13.35 -8.32 -1.76
C GLU A 171 -13.12 -8.83 -0.32
N LEU A 172 -13.06 -7.94 0.68
CA LEU A 172 -13.02 -8.30 2.10
C LEU A 172 -14.41 -8.63 2.68
N GLY A 173 -15.48 -8.40 1.93
CA GLY A 173 -16.87 -8.61 2.37
C GLY A 173 -17.52 -7.38 3.04
N TYR A 174 -17.01 -6.17 2.79
CA TYR A 174 -17.50 -4.93 3.40
C TYR A 174 -17.90 -3.86 2.39
#